data_AF-A0A436ZWR5-F1
#
_entry.id   AF-A0A436ZWR5-F1
#
_cell.length_a   1.000
_cell.length_b   1.000
_cell.length_c   1.000
_cell.angle_alpha   90.00
_cell.angle_beta   90.00
_cell.angle_gamma   90.00
#
_symmetry.space_group_name_H-M   'P 1'
#
loop_
_entity.id
_entity.type
_entity.pdbx_description
1 polymer ?
#
loop_
_entity_poly.entity_id
_entity_poly.type
_entity_poly.pdbx_seq_one_letter_code
_entity_poly.pdbx_strand_id
1 'polypeptide(L)'
;MSLESGRYFIRSKSTHYVLGRHYVEDRSLLPKKILGLSQTAGPPHWIIEKTSDGTYRMMVQGTYTGVIGDKLYAFLLPEPAPVEWILKAHPEHGENIYSIETKSGEGWTVEDQPESQINIHPAQDAPNQLFELVETTTWD
;
A
#
# COMPACT_ATOMS: atom_id res chain seq x y z
N MET A 1 8.46 14.59 7.86
CA MET A 1 7.42 15.40 7.20
C MET A 1 6.25 14.48 6.88
N SER A 2 5.02 15.01 6.82
CA SER A 2 3.85 14.22 6.38
C SER A 2 3.82 14.14 4.85
N LEU A 3 3.41 13.00 4.29
CA LEU A 3 3.16 12.90 2.85
C LEU A 3 1.92 13.73 2.47
N GLU A 4 1.96 14.38 1.30
CA GLU A 4 0.81 15.10 0.75
C GLU A 4 -0.17 14.15 0.05
N SER A 5 -1.42 14.60 -0.12
CA SER A 5 -2.40 13.86 -0.91
C SER A 5 -1.99 13.90 -2.38
N GLY A 6 -2.12 12.78 -3.09
CA GLY A 6 -1.68 12.71 -4.48
C GLY A 6 -1.74 11.33 -5.09
N ARG A 7 -1.16 11.22 -6.29
CA ARG A 7 -1.00 9.96 -7.01
C ARG A 7 0.42 9.46 -6.86
N TYR A 8 0.55 8.19 -6.50
CA TYR A 8 1.83 7.56 -6.22
C TYR A 8 1.89 6.18 -6.86
N PHE A 9 3.10 5.65 -7.03
CA PHE A 9 3.30 4.20 -6.93
C PHE A 9 4.07 3.88 -5.65
N ILE A 10 3.87 2.67 -5.16
CA ILE A 10 4.47 2.20 -3.91
C ILE A 10 5.44 1.07 -4.27
N ARG A 11 6.70 1.21 -3.86
CA ARG A 11 7.76 0.24 -4.13
C ARG A 11 8.34 -0.28 -2.82
N SER A 12 8.44 -1.60 -2.67
CA SER A 12 9.13 -2.18 -1.52
C SER A 12 10.61 -1.81 -1.55
N LYS A 13 11.16 -1.41 -0.40
CA LYS A 13 12.60 -1.17 -0.25
C LYS A 13 13.42 -2.46 -0.35
N SER A 14 12.91 -3.57 0.20
CA SER A 14 13.66 -4.85 0.28
C SER A 14 13.70 -5.63 -1.03
N THR A 15 12.58 -5.71 -1.77
CA THR A 15 12.45 -6.56 -2.96
C THR A 15 12.35 -5.76 -4.25
N HIS A 16 12.18 -4.43 -4.16
CA HIS A 16 11.86 -3.54 -5.28
C HIS A 16 10.54 -3.85 -6.01
N TYR A 17 9.72 -4.76 -5.48
CA TYR A 17 8.39 -5.03 -6.02
C TYR A 17 7.51 -3.81 -5.91
N VAL A 18 6.72 -3.55 -6.95
CA VAL A 18 5.67 -2.53 -6.90
C VAL A 18 4.41 -3.14 -6.30
N LEU A 19 3.76 -2.41 -5.41
CA LEU A 19 2.58 -2.91 -4.71
C LEU A 19 1.31 -2.58 -5.48
N GLY A 20 0.38 -3.53 -5.54
CA GLY A 20 -0.93 -3.27 -6.14
C GLY A 20 -1.72 -4.53 -6.43
N ARG A 21 -2.57 -4.45 -7.44
CA ARG A 21 -3.45 -5.52 -7.92
C ARG A 21 -3.02 -5.96 -9.31
N HIS A 22 -3.38 -7.18 -9.71
CA HIS A 22 -3.20 -7.61 -11.09
C HIS A 22 -4.11 -6.82 -12.04
N TYR A 23 -3.70 -6.71 -13.30
CA TYR A 23 -4.53 -6.11 -14.35
C TYR A 23 -5.76 -6.98 -14.68
N VAL A 24 -5.58 -8.30 -14.64
CA VAL A 24 -6.64 -9.28 -14.87
C VAL A 24 -6.96 -10.00 -13.57
N GLU A 25 -8.20 -9.87 -13.11
CA GLU A 25 -8.71 -10.54 -11.90
C GLU A 25 -10.06 -11.20 -12.22
N ASP A 26 -10.52 -12.08 -11.33
CA ASP A 26 -11.87 -12.62 -11.41
C ASP A 26 -12.93 -11.50 -11.30
N ARG A 27 -14.13 -11.76 -11.85
CA ARG A 27 -15.23 -10.77 -11.88
C ARG A 27 -16.09 -10.75 -10.60
N SER A 28 -15.70 -11.46 -9.55
CA SER A 28 -16.47 -11.43 -8.30
C SER A 28 -16.28 -10.09 -7.58
N LEU A 29 -17.23 -9.74 -6.71
CA LEU A 29 -17.11 -8.59 -5.80
C LEU A 29 -16.33 -8.93 -4.51
N LEU A 30 -15.69 -10.10 -4.46
CA LEU A 30 -14.85 -10.47 -3.32
C LEU A 30 -13.66 -9.50 -3.21
N PRO A 31 -13.21 -9.21 -1.97
CA PRO A 31 -12.01 -8.42 -1.72
C PRO A 31 -10.83 -8.90 -2.57
N LYS A 32 -10.14 -7.96 -3.21
CA LYS A 32 -9.02 -8.24 -4.11
C LYS A 32 -7.71 -8.14 -3.34
N LYS A 33 -6.79 -9.06 -3.60
CA LYS A 33 -5.52 -9.12 -2.88
C LYS A 33 -4.63 -7.95 -3.30
N ILE A 34 -3.90 -7.37 -2.35
CA ILE A 34 -2.78 -6.48 -2.66
C ILE A 34 -1.50 -7.31 -2.64
N LEU A 35 -0.72 -7.24 -3.70
CA LEU A 35 0.41 -8.11 -3.97
C LEU A 35 1.70 -7.29 -4.15
N GLY A 36 2.84 -7.92 -3.87
CA GLY A 36 4.15 -7.46 -4.34
C GLY A 36 4.40 -7.96 -5.76
N LEU A 37 4.31 -7.08 -6.75
CA LEU A 37 4.45 -7.43 -8.17
C LEU A 37 5.90 -7.23 -8.63
N SER A 38 6.55 -8.31 -9.04
CA SER A 38 7.94 -8.29 -9.55
C SER A 38 8.03 -7.81 -11.01
N GLN A 39 6.96 -7.97 -11.79
CA GLN A 39 6.85 -7.50 -13.17
C GLN A 39 5.45 -6.94 -13.40
N THR A 40 5.38 -5.77 -14.04
CA THR A 40 4.12 -5.12 -14.42
C THR A 40 4.30 -4.43 -15.76
N ALA A 41 3.24 -4.29 -16.56
CA ALA A 41 3.28 -3.49 -17.78
C ALA A 41 3.48 -1.99 -17.49
N GLY A 42 3.14 -1.57 -16.27
CA GLY A 42 3.38 -0.27 -15.68
C GLY A 42 3.03 -0.33 -14.18
N PRO A 43 3.60 0.55 -13.34
CA PRO A 43 3.40 0.48 -11.90
C PRO A 43 1.92 0.75 -11.55
N PRO A 44 1.32 -0.01 -10.61
CA PRO A 44 -0.03 0.28 -10.15
C PRO A 44 -0.11 1.68 -9.53
N HIS A 45 -1.09 2.47 -9.98
CA HIS A 45 -1.34 3.79 -9.43
C HIS A 45 -2.16 3.71 -8.14
N TRP A 46 -1.63 4.37 -7.13
CA TRP A 46 -2.25 4.59 -5.84
C TRP A 46 -2.74 6.03 -5.74
N ILE A 47 -3.92 6.21 -5.16
CA ILE A 47 -4.40 7.51 -4.69
C ILE A 47 -4.25 7.48 -3.17
N ILE A 48 -3.47 8.42 -2.64
CA ILE A 48 -3.25 8.57 -1.21
C ILE A 48 -3.91 9.88 -0.79
N GLU A 49 -4.86 9.80 0.13
CA GLU A 49 -5.64 10.93 0.61
C GLU A 49 -5.37 11.15 2.09
N LYS A 50 -4.74 12.26 2.42
CA LYS A 50 -4.54 12.71 3.80
C LYS A 50 -5.87 13.19 4.38
N THR A 51 -6.22 12.66 5.54
CA THR A 51 -7.41 13.05 6.30
C THR A 51 -7.10 14.24 7.22
N SER A 52 -8.14 14.84 7.81
CA SER A 52 -8.00 15.95 8.76
C SER A 52 -7.33 15.55 10.09
N ASP A 53 -7.35 14.26 10.45
CA ASP A 53 -6.71 13.73 11.67
C ASP A 53 -5.27 13.28 11.45
N GLY A 54 -4.69 13.54 10.27
CA GLY A 54 -3.31 13.20 9.93
C GLY A 54 -3.08 11.73 9.57
N THR A 55 -4.16 10.97 9.36
CA THR A 55 -4.11 9.62 8.79
C THR A 55 -4.35 9.66 7.29
N TYR A 56 -4.40 8.49 6.65
CA TYR A 56 -4.46 8.37 5.21
C TYR A 56 -5.46 7.31 4.78
N ARG A 57 -6.22 7.60 3.74
CA ARG A 57 -6.97 6.60 2.98
C ARG A 57 -6.22 6.30 1.70
N MET A 58 -6.05 5.02 1.40
CA MET A 58 -5.23 4.57 0.29
C MET A 58 -6.07 3.71 -0.64
N MET A 59 -6.14 4.13 -1.91
CA MET A 59 -6.84 3.43 -2.98
C MET A 59 -5.87 2.94 -4.03
N VAL A 60 -6.16 1.77 -4.59
CA VAL A 60 -5.52 1.25 -5.80
C VAL A 60 -6.60 0.79 -6.75
N GLN A 61 -6.49 1.19 -8.02
CA GLN A 61 -7.51 0.91 -9.05
C GLN A 61 -8.95 1.26 -8.60
N GLY A 62 -9.11 2.42 -7.96
CA GLY A 62 -10.41 2.98 -7.57
C GLY A 62 -11.05 2.39 -6.32
N THR A 63 -10.34 1.53 -5.58
CA THR A 63 -10.89 0.81 -4.42
C THR A 63 -10.03 1.02 -3.20
N TYR A 64 -10.66 1.32 -2.05
CA TYR A 64 -9.97 1.50 -0.79
C TYR A 64 -9.40 0.20 -0.25
N THR A 65 -8.34 0.34 0.53
CA THR A 65 -7.68 -0.79 1.18
C THR A 65 -8.13 -1.00 2.63
N GLY A 66 -7.95 -2.22 3.10
CA GLY A 66 -8.04 -2.56 4.51
C GLY A 66 -7.62 -3.99 4.79
N VAL A 67 -7.97 -4.48 5.97
CA VAL A 67 -7.40 -5.70 6.54
C VAL A 67 -8.47 -6.77 6.71
N ILE A 68 -8.16 -8.00 6.29
CA ILE A 68 -8.91 -9.21 6.67
C ILE A 68 -7.90 -10.19 7.24
N GLY A 69 -8.04 -10.54 8.52
CA GLY A 69 -7.05 -11.35 9.22
C GLY A 69 -5.71 -10.63 9.28
N ASP A 70 -4.65 -11.28 8.79
CA ASP A 70 -3.27 -10.80 8.73
C ASP A 70 -2.87 -10.33 7.31
N LYS A 71 -3.84 -10.02 6.44
CA LYS A 71 -3.59 -9.69 5.03
C LYS A 71 -4.25 -8.40 4.60
N LEU A 72 -3.56 -7.70 3.68
CA LEU A 72 -4.04 -6.49 3.03
C LEU A 72 -4.90 -6.81 1.81
N TYR A 73 -6.05 -6.15 1.71
CA TYR A 73 -7.00 -6.27 0.60
C TYR A 73 -7.44 -4.90 0.09
N ALA A 74 -7.94 -4.88 -1.15
CA ALA A 74 -8.79 -3.83 -1.69
C ALA A 74 -10.26 -4.26 -1.64
N PHE A 75 -11.12 -3.38 -1.14
CA PHE A 75 -12.55 -3.62 -1.01
C PHE A 75 -13.31 -3.03 -2.20
N LEU A 76 -13.96 -3.92 -2.96
CA LEU A 76 -14.82 -3.54 -4.09
C LEU A 76 -16.20 -3.04 -3.65
N LEU A 77 -16.57 -3.32 -2.40
CA LEU A 77 -17.84 -2.91 -1.78
C LEU A 77 -17.58 -1.86 -0.69
N PRO A 78 -18.57 -1.02 -0.35
CA PRO A 78 -18.44 -0.01 0.71
C PRO A 78 -18.23 -0.59 2.12
N GLU A 79 -18.59 -1.85 2.32
CA GLU A 79 -18.38 -2.58 3.56
C GLU A 79 -17.38 -3.74 3.34
N PRO A 80 -16.43 -3.97 4.27
CA PRO A 80 -16.23 -3.22 5.51
C PRO A 80 -15.68 -1.81 5.26
N ALA A 81 -15.80 -0.93 6.26
CA ALA A 81 -15.27 0.42 6.18
C ALA A 81 -13.76 0.40 5.88
N PRO A 82 -13.25 1.31 5.01
CA PRO A 82 -11.82 1.45 4.76
C PRO A 82 -11.00 1.63 6.04
N VAL A 83 -9.79 1.08 6.05
CA VAL A 83 -8.83 1.31 7.13
C VAL A 83 -8.13 2.66 6.89
N GLU A 84 -7.99 3.43 7.96
CA GLU A 84 -7.15 4.62 7.98
C GLU A 84 -5.72 4.24 8.37
N TRP A 85 -4.76 4.62 7.53
CA TRP A 85 -3.35 4.30 7.65
C TRP A 85 -2.55 5.46 8.24
N ILE A 86 -1.50 5.14 8.98
CA ILE A 86 -0.46 6.05 9.44
C ILE A 86 0.74 5.85 8.51
N LEU A 87 1.21 6.93 7.90
CA LEU A 87 2.45 6.94 7.11
C LEU A 87 3.56 7.57 7.94
N LYS A 88 4.47 6.75 8.45
CA LYS A 88 5.60 7.21 9.26
C LYS A 88 6.83 7.30 8.37
N ALA A 89 7.41 8.50 8.29
CA ALA A 89 8.58 8.76 7.44
C ALA A 89 9.88 8.25 8.07
N HIS A 90 10.75 7.67 7.25
CA HIS A 90 12.05 7.12 7.62
C HIS A 90 13.19 7.75 6.80
N PRO A 91 13.54 9.02 7.06
CA PRO A 91 14.59 9.71 6.30
C PRO A 91 15.98 9.07 6.43
N GLU A 92 16.26 8.36 7.53
CA GLU A 92 17.46 7.54 7.73
C GLU A 92 17.59 6.39 6.73
N HIS A 93 16.51 6.09 6.01
CA HIS A 93 16.41 5.00 5.05
C HIS A 93 16.34 5.47 3.60
N GLY A 94 16.36 6.78 3.35
CA GLY A 94 16.27 7.39 2.03
C GLY A 94 15.15 8.42 1.95
N GLU A 95 15.11 9.17 0.84
CA GLU A 95 14.00 10.07 0.57
C GLU A 95 12.72 9.28 0.26
N ASN A 96 11.58 9.81 0.70
CA ASN A 96 10.25 9.25 0.47
C ASN A 96 10.07 7.78 0.93
N ILE A 97 10.82 7.36 1.96
CA ILE A 97 10.65 6.05 2.59
C ILE A 97 9.70 6.16 3.77
N TYR A 98 8.73 5.25 3.82
CA TYR A 98 7.69 5.19 4.84
C TYR A 98 7.43 3.75 5.30
N SER A 99 7.05 3.58 6.56
CA SER A 99 6.22 2.45 6.98
C SER A 99 4.75 2.83 6.81
N ILE A 100 3.90 1.83 6.56
CA ILE A 100 2.45 1.99 6.37
C ILE A 100 1.77 1.16 7.44
N GLU A 101 1.14 1.83 8.39
CA GLU A 101 0.71 1.23 9.65
C GLU A 101 -0.76 1.48 9.95
N THR A 102 -1.39 0.58 10.69
CA THR A 102 -2.68 0.80 11.33
C THR A 102 -2.50 1.65 12.59
N LYS A 103 -3.60 2.22 13.11
CA LYS A 103 -3.59 2.92 14.41
C LYS A 103 -3.19 2.01 15.58
N SER A 104 -3.31 0.69 15.44
CA SER A 104 -2.89 -0.32 16.43
C SER A 104 -1.41 -0.70 16.37
N GLY A 105 -0.65 -0.21 15.39
CA GLY A 105 0.78 -0.48 15.25
C GLY A 105 1.13 -1.73 14.44
N GLU A 106 0.18 -2.28 13.68
CA GLU A 106 0.45 -3.31 12.68
C GLU A 106 0.71 -2.66 11.32
N GLY A 107 1.79 -3.05 10.65
CA GLY A 107 2.24 -2.49 9.39
C GLY A 107 2.29 -3.48 8.24
N TRP A 108 2.30 -2.91 7.04
CA TRP A 108 2.44 -3.64 5.79
C TRP A 108 3.79 -4.36 5.75
N THR A 109 3.79 -5.64 5.38
CA THR A 109 4.99 -6.45 5.26
C THR A 109 4.98 -7.19 3.93
N VAL A 110 6.06 -7.03 3.16
CA VAL A 110 6.27 -7.80 1.92
C VAL A 110 7.09 -9.06 2.20
N GLU A 111 6.82 -10.13 1.48
CA GLU A 111 7.67 -11.31 1.45
C GLU A 111 8.56 -11.27 0.20
N ASP A 112 9.75 -11.85 0.29
CA ASP A 112 10.63 -12.04 -0.89
C ASP A 112 10.17 -13.26 -1.71
N GLN A 113 8.90 -13.20 -2.09
CA GLN A 113 8.26 -14.14 -2.99
C GLN A 113 7.41 -13.30 -3.96
N PRO A 114 7.65 -13.39 -5.28
CA PRO A 114 6.85 -12.71 -6.27
C PRO A 114 5.36 -13.01 -6.11
N GLU A 115 4.53 -11.98 -6.29
CA GLU A 115 3.06 -12.08 -6.23
C GLU A 115 2.52 -12.55 -4.88
N SER A 116 3.36 -12.54 -3.84
CA SER A 116 2.91 -12.73 -2.47
C SER A 116 1.98 -11.58 -2.07
N GLN A 117 0.93 -11.94 -1.32
CA GLN A 117 0.01 -10.96 -0.76
C GLN A 117 0.69 -10.23 0.40
N ILE A 118 0.50 -8.90 0.45
CA ILE A 118 1.02 -8.07 1.53
C ILE A 118 0.39 -8.50 2.86
N ASN A 119 1.25 -8.78 3.83
CA ASN A 119 0.90 -9.15 5.19
C ASN A 119 0.71 -7.91 6.05
N ILE A 120 -0.01 -8.08 7.16
CA ILE A 120 -0.19 -7.11 8.24
C ILE A 120 0.38 -7.75 9.49
N HIS A 121 1.51 -7.21 9.98
CA HIS A 121 2.23 -7.71 11.14
C HIS A 121 2.66 -6.55 12.03
N PRO A 122 3.01 -6.76 13.31
CA PRO A 122 3.56 -5.69 14.15
C PRO A 122 4.70 -4.93 13.44
N ALA A 123 4.59 -3.60 13.43
CA ALA A 123 5.57 -2.71 12.80
C ALA A 123 6.89 -2.72 13.57
N GLN A 124 8.00 -2.89 12.84
CA GLN A 124 9.35 -3.05 13.37
C GLN A 124 10.39 -2.24 12.58
N ASP A 125 9.96 -1.36 11.68
CA ASP A 125 10.82 -0.57 10.78
C ASP A 125 11.84 -1.45 10.00
N ALA A 126 11.53 -2.74 9.80
CA ALA A 126 12.40 -3.69 9.11
C ALA A 126 12.40 -3.42 7.59
N PRO A 127 13.46 -3.78 6.84
CA PRO A 127 13.56 -3.47 5.40
C PRO A 127 12.36 -3.94 4.55
N ASN A 128 11.71 -5.04 4.94
CA ASN A 128 10.52 -5.58 4.27
C ASN A 128 9.20 -4.95 4.72
N GLN A 129 9.25 -3.96 5.61
CA GLN A 129 8.14 -3.11 6.06
C GLN A 129 8.33 -1.64 5.65
N LEU A 130 9.37 -1.35 4.86
CA LEU A 130 9.68 -0.02 4.35
C LEU A 130 9.33 0.07 2.87
N PHE A 131 8.65 1.15 2.52
CA PHE A 131 8.13 1.40 1.18
C PHE A 131 8.52 2.79 0.73
N GLU A 132 8.98 2.88 -0.51
CA GLU A 132 9.18 4.14 -1.19
C GLU A 132 7.89 4.56 -1.88
N LEU A 133 7.42 5.77 -1.58
CA LEU A 133 6.21 6.34 -2.17
C LEU A 133 6.62 7.40 -3.19
N VAL A 134 6.49 7.07 -4.47
CA VAL A 134 6.99 7.91 -5.57
C VAL A 134 5.82 8.60 -6.25
N GLU A 135 5.80 9.93 -6.20
CA GLU A 135 4.74 10.74 -6.82
C GLU A 135 4.75 10.60 -8.35
N THR A 136 3.56 10.43 -8.94
CA THR A 136 3.39 10.33 -10.40
C THR A 136 2.72 11.58 -10.94
N THR A 137 3.42 12.31 -11.83
CA THR A 137 2.96 13.58 -12.41
C THR A 137 2.34 13.44 -13.81
N THR A 138 2.40 12.27 -14.45
CA THR A 138 1.90 12.06 -15.82
C THR A 138 0.48 11.50 -15.85
N TRP A 139 -0.33 12.11 -16.71
CA TRP A 139 -1.66 11.64 -17.10
C TRP A 139 -1.51 10.86 -18.40
N ASP A 140 -1.75 9.55 -18.35
CA ASP A 140 -2.01 8.76 -19.55
C ASP A 140 -3.53 8.68 -19.78
#